data_AF-A0A1I0X019-F1
#
_entry.id   AF-A0A1I0X019-F1
#
_cell.length_a   1.000
_cell.length_b   1.000
_cell.length_c   1.000
_cell.angle_alpha   90.00
_cell.angle_beta   90.00
_cell.angle_gamma   90.00
#
_symmetry.space_group_name_H-M   'P 1'
#
loop_
_entity.id
_entity.type
_entity.pdbx_description
1 polymer ?
#
loop_
_entity_poly.entity_id
_entity_poly.type
_entity_poly.pdbx_seq_one_letter_code
_entity_poly.pdbx_strand_id
1 'polypeptide(L)'
;MIKDTGEHVIPENMKITNELLIEHVARYPFASEYVYGLVLDFASGTGYGTHILAKKGKGCVDKVVGIDLDWKAVNYARGNY
;
A
#
# COMPACT_ATOMS: atom_id res chain seq x y z
N MET A 1 15.96 -6.37 -2.62
CA MET A 1 15.51 -5.34 -3.58
C MET A 1 14.51 -6.00 -4.51
N ILE A 2 13.27 -5.50 -4.59
CA ILE A 2 12.29 -6.01 -5.54
C ILE A 2 12.70 -5.53 -6.94
N LYS A 3 12.55 -6.40 -7.95
CA LYS A 3 12.85 -6.03 -9.33
C LYS A 3 11.65 -5.26 -9.89
N ASP A 4 11.88 -4.09 -10.44
CA ASP A 4 10.85 -3.36 -11.17
C ASP A 4 10.57 -4.07 -12.51
N THR A 5 9.44 -4.76 -12.58
CA THR A 5 8.89 -5.40 -13.78
C THR A 5 7.76 -4.59 -14.40
N GLY A 6 7.37 -3.46 -13.78
CA GLY A 6 6.15 -2.72 -14.08
C GLY A 6 4.86 -3.35 -13.52
N GLU A 7 4.93 -4.54 -12.92
CA GLU A 7 3.77 -5.22 -12.32
C GLU A 7 3.34 -4.57 -11.00
N HIS A 8 4.30 -4.08 -10.21
CA HIS A 8 4.07 -3.48 -8.91
C HIS A 8 4.41 -1.99 -8.93
N VAL A 9 3.55 -1.18 -8.31
CA VAL A 9 3.89 0.22 -8.02
C VAL A 9 4.90 0.24 -6.86
N ILE A 10 6.07 0.82 -7.11
CA ILE A 10 7.12 1.03 -6.11
C ILE A 10 7.35 2.55 -6.04
N PRO A 11 6.67 3.26 -5.12
CA PRO A 11 6.66 4.73 -5.11
C PRO A 11 8.05 5.37 -5.14
N GLU A 12 9.00 4.75 -4.45
CA GLU A 12 10.37 5.24 -4.29
C GLU A 12 11.19 5.22 -5.59
N ASN A 13 10.82 4.35 -6.53
CA ASN A 13 11.50 4.19 -7.82
C ASN A 13 10.77 4.94 -8.96
N MET A 14 9.67 5.62 -8.67
CA MET A 14 8.83 6.27 -9.67
C MET A 14 8.90 7.79 -9.56
N LYS A 15 8.81 8.48 -10.71
CA LYS A 15 8.65 9.93 -10.72
C LYS A 15 7.32 10.30 -10.07
N ILE A 16 7.31 11.34 -9.25
CA ILE A 16 6.07 11.85 -8.61
C ILE A 16 5.01 12.30 -9.63
N THR A 17 5.43 12.65 -10.86
CA THR A 17 4.55 13.01 -11.97
C THR A 17 4.05 11.80 -12.78
N ASN A 18 4.38 10.57 -12.37
CA ASN A 18 3.89 9.37 -13.03
C ASN A 18 2.39 9.20 -12.71
N GLU A 19 1.55 9.24 -13.74
CA GLU A 19 0.09 9.19 -13.61
C GLU A 19 -0.40 7.90 -12.94
N LEU A 20 0.22 6.75 -13.24
CA LEU A 20 -0.10 5.48 -12.60
C LEU A 20 0.18 5.54 -11.09
N LEU A 21 1.33 6.08 -10.69
CA LEU A 21 1.66 6.28 -9.28
C LEU A 21 0.63 7.18 -8.59
N ILE A 22 0.29 8.31 -9.22
CA ILE A 22 -0.66 9.29 -8.67
C ILE A 22 -2.02 8.62 -8.44
N GLU A 23 -2.54 7.93 -9.45
CA GLU A 23 -3.85 7.26 -9.35
C GLU A 23 -3.83 6.19 -8.26
N HIS A 24 -2.78 5.35 -8.24
CA HIS A 24 -2.65 4.28 -7.25
C HIS A 24 -2.51 4.78 -5.82
N VAL A 25 -1.76 5.87 -5.61
CA VAL A 25 -1.63 6.49 -4.28
C VAL A 25 -2.94 7.15 -3.87
N ALA A 26 -3.65 7.83 -4.77
CA ALA A 26 -4.88 8.56 -4.45
C ALA A 26 -6.04 7.67 -3.95
N ARG A 27 -6.07 6.39 -4.36
CA ARG A 27 -7.08 5.41 -3.90
C ARG A 27 -7.07 5.21 -2.39
N TYR A 28 -5.90 5.22 -1.75
CA TYR A 28 -5.78 4.89 -0.32
C TYR A 28 -6.24 6.03 0.61
N PRO A 29 -5.88 7.31 0.39
CA PRO A 29 -6.50 8.44 1.07
C PRO A 29 -8.00 8.53 0.90
N PHE A 30 -8.54 8.13 -0.26
CA PHE A 30 -9.98 8.06 -0.45
C PHE A 30 -10.58 6.94 0.41
N ALA A 31 -10.03 5.72 0.34
CA ALA A 31 -10.52 4.59 1.11
C ALA A 31 -10.38 4.78 2.64
N SER A 32 -9.35 5.51 3.11
CA SER A 32 -9.12 5.72 4.54
C SER A 32 -10.25 6.42 5.27
N GLU A 33 -11.08 7.19 4.56
CA GLU A 33 -12.23 7.88 5.14
C GLU A 33 -13.41 6.95 5.43
N TYR A 34 -13.38 5.71 4.93
CA TYR A 34 -14.51 4.77 4.99
C TYR A 34 -14.22 3.49 5.78
N VAL A 35 -12.95 3.24 6.15
CA VAL A 35 -12.54 2.02 6.84
C VAL A 35 -12.47 2.21 8.36
N TYR A 36 -12.78 1.16 9.11
CA TYR A 36 -12.73 1.12 10.57
C TYR A 36 -12.53 -0.33 11.07
N GLY A 37 -12.09 -0.49 12.31
CA GLY A 37 -11.84 -1.79 12.94
C GLY A 37 -10.65 -2.54 12.34
N LEU A 38 -10.84 -3.83 12.04
CA LEU A 38 -9.87 -4.68 11.36
C LEU A 38 -10.02 -4.56 9.83
N VAL A 39 -8.98 -4.09 9.17
CA VAL A 39 -8.98 -3.82 7.72
C VAL A 39 -8.05 -4.80 6.99
N LEU A 40 -8.54 -5.37 5.89
CA LEU A 40 -7.75 -6.21 4.97
C LEU A 40 -7.47 -5.42 3.69
N ASP A 41 -6.20 -5.26 3.35
CA ASP A 41 -5.73 -4.71 2.08
C ASP A 41 -5.35 -5.87 1.15
N PHE A 42 -6.23 -6.16 0.19
CA PHE A 42 -6.11 -7.32 -0.71
C PHE A 42 -5.32 -6.95 -1.96
N ALA A 43 -4.34 -7.79 -2.33
CA ALA A 43 -3.35 -7.47 -3.36
C ALA A 43 -2.56 -6.21 -3.02
N SER A 44 -2.03 -6.17 -1.79
CA SER A 44 -1.34 -5.01 -1.22
C SER A 44 -0.02 -4.66 -1.91
N GLY A 45 0.48 -5.52 -2.79
CA GLY A 45 1.73 -5.37 -3.52
C GLY A 45 2.90 -5.07 -2.59
N THR A 46 3.55 -3.93 -2.83
CA THR A 46 4.70 -3.47 -2.05
C THR A 46 4.34 -2.84 -0.70
N GLY A 47 3.05 -2.74 -0.36
CA GLY A 47 2.56 -2.40 0.98
C GLY A 47 2.39 -0.90 1.30
N TYR A 48 2.71 0.01 0.37
CA TYR A 48 2.56 1.46 0.60
C TYR A 48 1.12 1.85 0.93
N GLY A 49 0.15 1.19 0.30
CA GLY A 49 -1.26 1.41 0.51
C GLY A 49 -1.73 0.99 1.89
N THR A 50 -1.34 -0.22 2.30
CA THR A 50 -1.56 -0.76 3.64
C THR A 50 -1.05 0.20 4.70
N HIS A 51 0.15 0.76 4.49
CA HIS A 51 0.74 1.77 5.39
C HIS A 51 -0.05 3.07 5.45
N ILE A 52 -0.54 3.56 4.31
CA ILE A 52 -1.39 4.76 4.25
C ILE A 52 -2.68 4.54 5.05
N LEU A 53 -3.36 3.41 4.84
CA LEU A 53 -4.59 3.08 5.59
C LEU A 53 -4.33 3.03 7.10
N ALA A 54 -3.24 2.38 7.52
CA ALA A 54 -2.87 2.28 8.93
C ALA A 54 -2.55 3.65 9.55
N LYS A 55 -1.84 4.51 8.82
CA LYS A 55 -1.50 5.86 9.31
C LYS A 55 -2.69 6.80 9.36
N LYS A 56 -3.55 6.79 8.34
CA LYS A 56 -4.70 7.70 8.26
C LYS A 56 -5.87 7.26 9.13
N GLY A 57 -6.12 5.96 9.25
CA GLY A 57 -7.18 5.40 10.09
C GLY A 57 -6.88 5.42 11.60
N LYS A 58 -5.85 6.15 12.05
CA LYS A 58 -5.51 6.23 13.48
C LYS A 58 -6.73 6.72 14.28
N GLY A 59 -7.18 5.90 15.24
CA GLY A 59 -8.31 6.19 16.12
C GLY A 59 -9.62 5.50 15.75
N CYS A 60 -9.76 5.02 14.51
CA CYS A 60 -10.92 4.22 14.08
C CYS A 60 -10.54 2.84 13.52
N VAL A 61 -9.28 2.64 13.14
CA VAL A 61 -8.72 1.38 12.66
C VAL A 61 -7.84 0.76 13.74
N ASP A 62 -8.17 -0.46 14.14
CA ASP A 62 -7.44 -1.23 15.15
C ASP A 62 -6.19 -1.88 14.56
N LYS A 63 -6.32 -2.38 13.33
CA LYS A 63 -5.26 -3.09 12.63
C LYS A 63 -5.54 -3.12 11.13
N VAL A 64 -4.48 -2.97 10.33
CA VAL A 64 -4.51 -3.23 8.89
C VAL A 64 -3.63 -4.44 8.59
N VAL A 65 -4.12 -5.36 7.77
CA VAL A 65 -3.37 -6.52 7.28
C VAL A 65 -3.30 -6.43 5.77
N GLY A 66 -2.09 -6.29 5.22
CA GLY A 66 -1.85 -6.40 3.79
C GLY A 66 -1.55 -7.85 3.41
N ILE A 67 -2.19 -8.34 2.34
CA ILE A 67 -1.88 -9.65 1.76
C ILE A 67 -1.58 -9.53 0.28
N ASP A 68 -0.58 -10.28 -0.17
CA ASP A 68 -0.22 -10.40 -1.57
C ASP A 68 0.26 -11.83 -1.88
N LEU A 69 0.11 -12.24 -3.14
CA LEU A 69 0.59 -13.53 -3.62
C LEU A 69 2.11 -13.50 -3.86
N ASP A 70 2.68 -12.36 -4.21
CA ASP A 70 4.13 -12.22 -4.42
C ASP A 70 4.86 -12.07 -3.07
N TRP A 71 5.53 -13.15 -2.66
CA TRP A 71 6.34 -13.17 -1.45
C TRP A 71 7.44 -12.08 -1.44
N LYS A 72 7.96 -11.69 -2.61
CA LYS A 72 8.99 -10.64 -2.71
C LYS A 72 8.40 -9.28 -2.39
N ALA A 73 7.18 -9.00 -2.87
CA ALA A 73 6.44 -7.79 -2.56
C ALA A 73 6.10 -7.73 -1.07
N VAL A 74 5.63 -8.84 -0.48
CA VAL A 74 5.40 -8.95 0.97
C VAL A 74 6.69 -8.73 1.78
N ASN A 75 7.80 -9.33 1.37
CA ASN A 75 9.07 -9.16 2.07
C ASN A 75 9.62 -7.74 1.93
N TYR A 76 9.42 -7.09 0.78
CA TYR A 76 9.71 -5.67 0.60
C TYR A 76 8.86 -4.83 1.56
N ALA A 77 7.54 -5.04 1.59
CA ALA A 77 6.63 -4.30 2.45
C ALA A 77 7.05 -4.35 3.93
N ARG A 78 7.33 -5.56 4.43
CA ARG A 78 7.77 -5.79 5.82
C ARG A 78 9.08 -5.10 6.20
N GLY A 79 9.95 -4.84 5.22
CA GLY A 79 11.21 -4.14 5.46
C GLY A 79 11.10 -2.62 5.45
N ASN A 80 10.01 -2.07 4.89
CA ASN A 80 9.87 -0.64 4.63
C ASN A 80 8.76 0.04 5.44
N TYR A 81 7.81 -0.71 6.01
CA TYR A 81 6.63 -0.17 6.70
C TYR A 81 6.41 -0.75 8.10
#